data_AF-A0A961NQ35-F1
#
_entry.id   AF-A0A961NQ35-F1
#
_cell.length_a   1.000
_cell.length_b   1.000
_cell.length_c   1.000
_cell.angle_alpha   90.00
_cell.angle_beta   90.00
_cell.angle_gamma   90.00
#
_symmetry.space_group_name_H-M   'P 1'
#
loop_
_entity.id
_entity.type
_entity.pdbx_description
1 polymer ?
#
loop_
_entity_poly.entity_id
_entity_poly.type
_entity_poly.pdbx_seq_one_letter_code
_entity_poly.pdbx_strand_id
1 'polypeptide(L)'
;MKPLSLFLKSTLPGVGLAALVLLVGLKPVEAERSPCAGLVNPDHKRACFEREFESADRRLQRVTEAIYEDLGESQRQELQADALRWAGYRDELCGDPDGLETDGQTALFACRLELTNERMDYVRRAFSGEGVRSGRAGVYDDGFGGQLTLRSLEGETLQFAIDVVRGPTAHIGQISGEIQIQNGQARFESEANCGDRCCTLEFRFFERAVEVTEGECSEYHGLRAYFDGRYRKIR
;
A
#
# COMPACT_ATOMS: atom_id res chain seq x y z
N MET A 1 47.50 52.74 1.62
CA MET A 1 46.78 53.87 2.24
C MET A 1 45.46 53.37 2.81
N LYS A 2 45.34 53.27 4.14
CA LYS A 2 44.07 53.41 4.90
C LYS A 2 43.91 54.92 5.20
N PRO A 3 42.72 55.48 5.50
CA PRO A 3 41.68 54.99 6.42
C PRO A 3 40.24 55.22 5.86
N LEU A 4 39.08 55.14 6.53
CA LEU A 4 38.65 55.15 7.93
C LEU A 4 37.21 54.59 8.00
N SER A 5 36.85 54.05 9.15
CA SER A 5 35.60 53.40 9.58
C SER A 5 34.34 54.27 9.60
N LEU A 6 33.15 53.66 9.59
CA LEU A 6 32.18 53.80 10.70
C LEU A 6 31.04 52.78 10.67
N PHE A 7 30.77 52.29 11.88
CA PHE A 7 29.73 51.35 12.28
C PHE A 7 28.31 51.91 12.09
N LEU A 8 27.36 51.02 11.76
CA LEU A 8 26.07 51.02 12.45
C LEU A 8 25.49 49.60 12.48
N LYS A 9 25.47 49.06 13.70
CA LYS A 9 24.62 47.93 14.10
C LYS A 9 23.18 48.47 14.18
N SER A 10 22.22 47.80 13.55
CA SER A 10 20.84 47.86 14.01
C SER A 10 20.24 46.46 14.05
N THR A 11 20.13 45.96 15.27
CA THR A 11 19.24 44.91 15.74
C THR A 11 17.80 45.23 15.33
N LEU A 12 17.19 44.39 14.49
CA LEU A 12 15.74 44.37 14.31
C LEU A 12 15.13 43.37 15.32
N PRO A 13 14.11 43.78 16.08
CA PRO A 13 13.42 42.93 17.04
C PRO A 13 12.56 41.89 16.31
N GLY A 14 12.51 40.70 16.88
CA GLY A 14 11.73 39.57 16.37
C GLY A 14 10.25 39.90 16.25
N VAL A 15 9.73 39.70 15.03
CA VAL A 15 8.31 39.55 14.78
C VAL A 15 8.03 38.06 14.86
N GLY A 16 7.48 37.62 15.99
CA GLY A 16 6.94 36.27 16.13
C GLY A 16 5.78 36.09 15.18
N LEU A 17 6.00 35.33 14.09
CA LEU A 17 4.90 34.74 13.34
C LEU A 17 4.27 33.66 14.23
N ALA A 18 3.12 33.97 14.81
CA ALA A 18 2.23 32.95 15.34
C ALA A 18 1.76 32.08 14.16
N ALA A 19 2.37 30.91 14.01
CA ALA A 19 1.88 29.87 13.12
C ALA A 19 0.52 29.40 13.64
N LEU A 20 -0.55 29.93 13.04
CA LEU A 20 -1.91 29.45 13.24
C LEU A 20 -1.99 28.06 12.60
N VAL A 21 -1.73 27.01 13.39
CA VAL A 21 -1.97 25.63 13.00
C VAL A 21 -3.48 25.44 12.87
N LEU A 22 -3.99 25.57 11.64
CA LEU A 22 -5.31 25.09 11.26
C LEU A 22 -5.30 23.57 11.39
N LEU A 23 -5.67 23.08 12.57
CA LEU A 23 -6.07 21.69 12.79
C LEU A 23 -7.37 21.47 12.01
N VAL A 24 -7.24 21.19 10.71
CA VAL A 24 -8.32 20.60 9.93
C VAL A 24 -8.59 19.25 10.56
N GLY A 25 -9.68 19.18 11.35
CA GLY A 25 -10.15 17.95 11.95
C GLY A 25 -10.53 16.96 10.86
N LEU A 26 -9.60 16.08 10.50
CA LEU A 26 -9.90 14.86 9.78
C LEU A 26 -10.80 14.03 10.71
N LYS A 27 -12.12 14.06 10.46
CA LYS A 27 -13.00 13.09 11.08
C LYS A 27 -12.49 11.71 10.65
N PRO A 28 -12.30 10.76 11.57
CA PRO A 28 -11.99 9.40 11.18
C PRO A 28 -13.07 8.93 10.21
N VAL A 29 -12.66 8.41 9.06
CA VAL A 29 -13.57 7.68 8.17
C VAL A 29 -13.92 6.42 8.94
N GLU A 30 -15.02 6.46 9.69
CA GLU A 30 -15.66 5.24 10.17
C GLU A 30 -16.06 4.47 8.92
N ALA A 31 -15.37 3.37 8.64
CA ALA A 31 -15.80 2.42 7.64
C ALA A 31 -17.26 2.08 7.94
N GLU A 32 -18.16 2.45 7.03
CA GLU A 32 -19.60 2.27 7.22
C GLU A 32 -19.86 0.78 7.44
N ARG A 33 -20.24 0.42 8.67
CA ARG A 33 -20.47 -0.99 9.02
C ARG A 33 -21.57 -1.53 8.11
N SER A 34 -21.31 -2.68 7.47
CA SER A 34 -22.27 -3.32 6.57
C SER A 34 -23.64 -3.46 7.25
N PRO A 35 -24.75 -3.10 6.56
CA PRO A 35 -26.10 -3.23 7.12
C PRO A 35 -26.46 -4.69 7.45
N CYS A 36 -25.75 -5.66 6.87
CA CYS A 36 -25.92 -7.08 7.16
C CYS A 36 -25.47 -7.47 8.57
N ALA A 37 -24.59 -6.71 9.21
CA ALA A 37 -24.03 -7.05 10.51
C ALA A 37 -25.10 -7.13 11.63
N GLY A 38 -26.16 -6.33 11.51
CA GLY A 38 -27.26 -6.25 12.49
C GLY A 38 -28.34 -7.32 12.35
N LEU A 39 -28.27 -8.19 11.34
CA LEU A 39 -29.26 -9.25 11.15
C LEU A 39 -29.06 -10.38 12.17
N VAL A 40 -30.15 -10.78 12.84
CA VAL A 40 -30.13 -11.82 13.88
C VAL A 40 -30.30 -13.22 13.29
N ASN A 41 -31.16 -13.39 12.27
CA ASN A 41 -31.37 -14.68 11.62
C ASN A 41 -30.13 -15.04 10.76
N PRO A 42 -29.47 -16.18 11.01
CA PRO A 42 -28.23 -16.56 10.30
C PRO A 42 -28.41 -16.68 8.78
N ASP A 43 -29.50 -17.26 8.30
CA ASP A 43 -29.75 -17.42 6.86
C ASP A 43 -29.98 -16.09 6.17
N HIS A 44 -30.73 -15.18 6.81
CA HIS A 44 -30.92 -13.82 6.31
C HIS A 44 -29.61 -13.04 6.30
N LYS A 45 -28.77 -13.22 7.34
CA LYS A 45 -27.45 -12.58 7.45
C LYS A 45 -26.51 -13.07 6.35
N ARG A 46 -26.39 -14.38 6.17
CA ARG A 46 -25.62 -15.02 5.09
C ARG A 46 -26.05 -14.48 3.72
N ALA A 47 -27.34 -14.55 3.42
CA ALA A 47 -27.89 -14.11 2.13
C ALA A 47 -27.72 -12.59 1.90
N CYS A 48 -27.68 -11.80 2.97
CA CYS A 48 -27.36 -10.37 2.87
C CYS A 48 -25.91 -10.15 2.46
N PHE A 49 -24.94 -10.79 3.12
CA PHE A 49 -23.53 -10.66 2.78
C PHE A 49 -23.21 -11.18 1.38
N GLU A 50 -23.84 -12.28 0.96
CA GLU A 50 -23.73 -12.82 -0.40
C GLU A 50 -24.14 -11.77 -1.45
N ARG A 51 -25.32 -11.17 -1.31
CA ARG A 51 -25.79 -10.12 -2.23
C ARG A 51 -24.92 -8.85 -2.22
N GLU A 52 -24.47 -8.44 -1.04
CA GLU A 52 -23.57 -7.29 -0.92
C GLU A 52 -22.23 -7.54 -1.61
N PHE A 53 -21.65 -8.74 -1.43
CA PHE A 53 -20.45 -9.18 -2.11
C PHE A 53 -20.64 -9.16 -3.64
N GLU A 54 -21.68 -9.80 -4.17
CA GLU A 54 -21.95 -9.77 -5.62
C GLU A 54 -22.13 -8.34 -6.16
N SER A 55 -22.77 -7.47 -5.39
CA SER A 55 -22.91 -6.05 -5.74
C SER A 55 -21.58 -5.31 -5.73
N ALA A 56 -20.70 -5.60 -4.77
CA ALA A 56 -19.34 -5.06 -4.71
C ALA A 56 -18.47 -5.57 -5.86
N ASP A 57 -18.56 -6.86 -6.20
CA ASP A 57 -17.79 -7.47 -7.30
C ASP A 57 -18.17 -6.85 -8.65
N ARG A 58 -19.48 -6.67 -8.92
CA ARG A 58 -19.95 -5.92 -10.10
C ARG A 58 -19.48 -4.47 -10.11
N ARG A 59 -19.34 -3.82 -8.94
CA ARG A 59 -18.79 -2.46 -8.84
C ARG A 59 -17.30 -2.43 -9.16
N LEU A 60 -16.53 -3.39 -8.64
CA LEU A 60 -15.11 -3.54 -8.94
C LEU A 60 -14.88 -3.77 -10.43
N GLN A 61 -15.69 -4.61 -11.08
CA GLN A 61 -15.63 -4.82 -12.52
C GLN A 61 -15.79 -3.50 -13.28
N ARG A 62 -16.84 -2.71 -12.99
CA ARG A 62 -17.07 -1.42 -13.66
C ARG A 62 -15.93 -0.42 -13.45
N VAL A 63 -15.36 -0.37 -12.24
CA VAL A 63 -14.19 0.48 -11.94
C VAL A 63 -12.99 0.03 -12.77
N THR A 64 -12.75 -1.27 -12.84
CA THR A 64 -11.65 -1.85 -13.61
C THR A 64 -11.81 -1.57 -15.09
N GLU A 65 -13.01 -1.76 -15.66
CA GLU A 65 -13.31 -1.48 -17.07
C GLU A 65 -13.11 0.01 -17.41
N ALA A 66 -13.62 0.93 -16.58
CA ALA A 66 -13.43 2.36 -16.79
C ALA A 66 -11.94 2.75 -16.80
N ILE A 67 -11.14 2.19 -15.89
CA ILE A 67 -9.70 2.44 -15.85
C ILE A 67 -9.01 1.80 -17.05
N TYR A 68 -9.41 0.59 -17.45
CA TYR A 68 -8.84 -0.13 -18.58
C TYR A 68 -8.90 0.69 -19.86
N GLU A 69 -10.00 1.43 -20.11
CA GLU A 69 -10.17 2.29 -21.28
C GLU A 69 -9.10 3.38 -21.39
N ASP A 70 -8.65 3.94 -20.25
CA ASP A 70 -7.66 5.02 -20.19
C ASP A 70 -6.20 4.54 -20.21
N LEU A 71 -5.97 3.23 -20.02
CA LEU A 71 -4.62 2.66 -19.93
C LEU A 71 -4.00 2.36 -21.30
N GLY A 72 -2.67 2.46 -21.38
CA GLY A 72 -1.91 1.93 -22.52
C GLY A 72 -1.86 0.39 -22.53
N GLU A 73 -1.51 -0.21 -23.66
CA GLU A 73 -1.53 -1.67 -23.86
C GLU A 73 -0.78 -2.46 -22.77
N SER A 74 0.45 -2.05 -22.45
CA SER A 74 1.25 -2.72 -21.41
C SER A 74 0.58 -2.64 -20.02
N GLN A 75 -0.01 -1.50 -19.68
CA GLN A 75 -0.71 -1.34 -18.40
C GLN A 75 -2.04 -2.10 -18.35
N ARG A 76 -2.72 -2.24 -19.48
CA ARG A 76 -3.93 -3.08 -19.62
C ARG A 76 -3.63 -4.55 -19.39
N GLN A 77 -2.56 -5.07 -19.99
CA GLN A 77 -2.11 -6.45 -19.77
C GLN A 77 -1.73 -6.67 -18.31
N GLU A 78 -1.05 -5.69 -17.70
CA GLU A 78 -0.68 -5.74 -16.30
C GLU A 78 -1.92 -5.73 -15.37
N LEU A 79 -2.88 -4.84 -15.59
CA LEU A 79 -4.13 -4.78 -14.83
C LEU A 79 -4.93 -6.09 -14.95
N GLN A 80 -4.98 -6.67 -16.14
CA GLN A 80 -5.67 -7.95 -16.36
C GLN A 80 -4.99 -9.10 -15.59
N ALA A 81 -3.67 -9.22 -15.69
CA ALA A 81 -2.92 -10.22 -14.93
C ALA A 81 -3.08 -10.02 -13.42
N ASP A 82 -3.06 -8.76 -12.98
CA ASP A 82 -3.22 -8.40 -11.57
C ASP A 82 -4.62 -8.72 -11.04
N ALA A 83 -5.67 -8.48 -11.83
CA ALA A 83 -7.06 -8.82 -11.48
C ALA A 83 -7.25 -10.34 -11.30
N LEU A 84 -6.65 -11.15 -12.19
CA LEU A 84 -6.70 -12.61 -12.09
C LEU A 84 -5.99 -13.12 -10.83
N ARG A 85 -4.78 -12.61 -10.54
CA ARG A 85 -4.06 -12.96 -9.32
C ARG A 85 -4.83 -12.54 -8.06
N TRP A 86 -5.41 -11.35 -8.06
CA TRP A 86 -6.19 -10.85 -6.93
C TRP A 86 -7.41 -11.71 -6.63
N ALA A 87 -8.14 -12.16 -7.65
CA ALA A 87 -9.27 -13.06 -7.45
C ALA A 87 -8.84 -14.37 -6.76
N GLY A 88 -7.72 -14.96 -7.22
CA GLY A 88 -7.13 -16.14 -6.58
C GLY A 88 -6.71 -15.89 -5.14
N TYR A 89 -6.02 -14.78 -4.87
CA TYR A 89 -5.61 -14.38 -3.52
C TYR A 89 -6.81 -14.19 -2.58
N ARG A 90 -7.86 -13.49 -3.02
CA ARG A 90 -9.09 -13.28 -2.25
C ARG A 90 -9.73 -14.61 -1.88
N ASP A 91 -9.84 -15.51 -2.85
CA ASP A 91 -10.51 -16.79 -2.65
C ASP A 91 -9.68 -17.73 -1.75
N GLU A 92 -8.34 -17.72 -1.87
CA GLU A 92 -7.44 -18.43 -0.94
C GLU A 92 -7.54 -17.88 0.48
N LEU A 93 -7.56 -16.55 0.64
CA LEU A 93 -7.58 -15.90 1.95
C LEU A 93 -8.92 -16.09 2.68
N CYS A 94 -10.04 -15.99 1.96
CA CYS A 94 -11.37 -16.15 2.55
C CYS A 94 -11.84 -17.61 2.62
N GLY A 95 -11.19 -18.52 1.89
CA GLY A 95 -11.55 -19.94 1.82
C GLY A 95 -12.63 -20.26 0.78
N ASP A 96 -12.98 -21.56 0.74
CA ASP A 96 -13.96 -22.16 -0.15
C ASP A 96 -15.31 -22.34 0.58
N PRO A 97 -16.46 -22.03 -0.05
CA PRO A 97 -17.77 -22.29 0.52
C PRO A 97 -18.08 -23.78 0.79
N ASP A 98 -17.40 -24.71 0.10
CA ASP A 98 -17.71 -26.13 0.17
C ASP A 98 -17.51 -26.71 1.58
N GLY A 99 -18.57 -27.32 2.13
CA GLY A 99 -18.56 -27.93 3.45
C GLY A 99 -18.68 -26.95 4.62
N LEU A 100 -18.88 -25.65 4.37
CA LEU A 100 -19.13 -24.67 5.42
C LEU A 100 -20.60 -24.65 5.85
N GLU A 101 -20.83 -24.66 7.17
CA GLU A 101 -22.11 -24.34 7.78
C GLU A 101 -22.49 -22.86 7.54
N THR A 102 -23.75 -22.46 7.80
CA THR A 102 -24.27 -21.10 7.54
C THR A 102 -23.39 -19.99 8.11
N ASP A 103 -22.87 -20.15 9.32
CA ASP A 103 -22.00 -19.15 9.95
C ASP A 103 -20.65 -19.05 9.25
N GLY A 104 -20.10 -20.18 8.79
CA GLY A 104 -18.87 -20.23 7.99
C GLY A 104 -19.06 -19.54 6.64
N GLN A 105 -20.17 -19.81 5.94
CA GLN A 105 -20.50 -19.12 4.69
C GLN A 105 -20.71 -17.62 4.91
N THR A 106 -21.30 -17.22 6.04
CA THR A 106 -21.46 -15.81 6.40
C THR A 106 -20.09 -15.12 6.54
N ALA A 107 -19.15 -15.74 7.26
CA ALA A 107 -17.80 -15.22 7.42
C ALA A 107 -17.06 -15.13 6.07
N LEU A 108 -17.21 -16.13 5.21
CA LEU A 108 -16.64 -16.15 3.86
C LEU A 108 -17.12 -14.97 3.01
N PHE A 109 -18.44 -14.74 2.92
CA PHE A 109 -18.97 -13.63 2.13
C PHE A 109 -18.63 -12.26 2.73
N ALA A 110 -18.57 -12.15 4.06
CA ALA A 110 -18.10 -10.94 4.73
C ALA A 110 -16.64 -10.62 4.37
N CYS A 111 -15.75 -11.61 4.43
CA CYS A 111 -14.34 -11.48 4.02
C CYS A 111 -14.21 -11.05 2.56
N ARG A 112 -14.92 -11.72 1.64
CA ARG A 112 -14.87 -11.38 0.21
C ARG A 112 -15.37 -9.97 -0.07
N LEU A 113 -16.44 -9.54 0.60
CA LEU A 113 -16.97 -8.18 0.51
C LEU A 113 -15.93 -7.14 0.95
N GLU A 114 -15.29 -7.33 2.10
CA GLU A 114 -14.27 -6.42 2.63
C GLU A 114 -13.10 -6.26 1.66
N LEU A 115 -12.48 -7.37 1.25
CA LEU A 115 -11.35 -7.35 0.31
C LEU A 115 -11.72 -6.75 -1.06
N THR A 116 -12.96 -6.94 -1.51
CA THR A 116 -13.45 -6.38 -2.78
C THR A 116 -13.60 -4.86 -2.68
N ASN A 117 -14.04 -4.34 -1.54
CA ASN A 117 -14.15 -2.89 -1.32
C ASN A 117 -12.76 -2.24 -1.25
N GLU A 118 -11.82 -2.84 -0.53
CA GLU A 118 -10.43 -2.37 -0.47
C GLU A 118 -9.78 -2.39 -1.87
N ARG A 119 -10.04 -3.46 -2.63
CA ARG A 119 -9.52 -3.58 -3.98
C ARG A 119 -10.00 -2.47 -4.91
N MET A 120 -11.23 -2.00 -4.77
CA MET A 120 -11.72 -0.87 -5.57
C MET A 120 -10.91 0.42 -5.32
N ASP A 121 -10.55 0.70 -4.07
CA ASP A 121 -9.71 1.86 -3.73
C ASP A 121 -8.28 1.67 -4.26
N TYR A 122 -7.72 0.47 -4.10
CA TYR A 122 -6.42 0.11 -4.65
C TYR A 122 -6.38 0.33 -6.18
N VAL A 123 -7.32 -0.25 -6.94
CA VAL A 123 -7.28 -0.18 -8.41
C VAL A 123 -7.36 1.27 -8.90
N ARG A 124 -8.23 2.10 -8.30
CA ARG A 124 -8.29 3.53 -8.60
C ARG A 124 -6.94 4.20 -8.39
N ARG A 125 -6.38 4.09 -7.19
CA ARG A 125 -5.12 4.79 -6.88
C ARG A 125 -3.95 4.23 -7.68
N ALA A 126 -3.79 2.92 -7.70
CA ALA A 126 -2.62 2.22 -8.24
C ALA A 126 -2.52 2.26 -9.77
N PHE A 127 -3.67 2.31 -10.48
CA PHE A 127 -3.71 2.30 -11.94
C PHE A 127 -4.16 3.64 -12.54
N SER A 128 -5.16 4.33 -11.98
CA SER A 128 -5.58 5.65 -12.51
C SER A 128 -4.76 6.80 -11.95
N GLY A 129 -4.22 6.67 -10.73
CA GLY A 129 -3.51 7.77 -10.05
C GLY A 129 -4.37 8.78 -9.38
N GLU A 130 -5.65 8.46 -9.21
CA GLU A 130 -6.58 9.26 -8.43
C GLU A 130 -6.01 9.56 -7.03
N GLY A 131 -5.84 10.85 -6.73
CA GLY A 131 -5.38 11.31 -5.41
C GLY A 131 -3.90 11.05 -5.08
N VAL A 132 -3.09 10.51 -6.02
CA VAL A 132 -1.69 10.17 -5.78
C VAL A 132 -0.77 11.35 -6.06
N ARG A 133 0.11 11.70 -5.10
CA ARG A 133 1.09 12.79 -5.26
C ARG A 133 2.25 12.37 -6.15
N SER A 134 2.84 13.32 -6.88
CA SER A 134 4.06 13.10 -7.66
C SER A 134 5.29 12.85 -6.76
N GLY A 135 6.39 12.40 -7.36
CA GLY A 135 7.65 12.10 -6.67
C GLY A 135 7.72 10.69 -6.06
N ARG A 136 8.86 10.33 -5.46
CA ARG A 136 9.12 8.98 -4.93
C ARG A 136 8.70 8.77 -3.48
N ALA A 137 8.63 9.83 -2.67
CA ALA A 137 8.14 9.70 -1.31
C ALA A 137 6.63 9.47 -1.32
N GLY A 138 6.15 8.56 -0.48
CA GLY A 138 4.74 8.20 -0.40
C GLY A 138 4.52 6.81 0.17
N VAL A 139 3.27 6.34 0.05
CA VAL A 139 2.88 4.98 0.42
C VAL A 139 2.55 4.21 -0.84
N TYR A 140 3.12 3.03 -0.93
CA TYR A 140 2.96 2.09 -2.01
C TYR A 140 2.34 0.80 -1.48
N ASP A 141 1.53 0.17 -2.30
CA ASP A 141 0.81 -1.05 -1.96
C ASP A 141 0.96 -2.02 -3.13
N ASP A 142 1.14 -3.30 -2.84
CA ASP A 142 1.28 -4.32 -3.89
C ASP A 142 -0.06 -4.98 -4.28
N GLY A 143 -1.13 -4.67 -3.55
CA GLY A 143 -2.47 -5.19 -3.76
C GLY A 143 -2.74 -6.56 -3.11
N PHE A 144 -1.79 -7.11 -2.35
CA PHE A 144 -1.85 -8.47 -1.78
C PHE A 144 -1.49 -8.51 -0.29
N GLY A 145 -1.52 -7.37 0.40
CA GLY A 145 -1.17 -7.25 1.82
C GLY A 145 0.26 -6.78 2.11
N GLY A 146 0.99 -6.29 1.09
CA GLY A 146 2.30 -5.66 1.24
C GLY A 146 2.23 -4.14 1.08
N GLN A 147 2.83 -3.42 2.02
CA GLN A 147 2.93 -1.96 2.01
C GLN A 147 4.39 -1.53 2.08
N LEU A 148 4.79 -0.64 1.17
CA LEU A 148 6.08 0.03 1.17
C LEU A 148 5.88 1.52 1.42
N THR A 149 6.49 2.04 2.47
CA THR A 149 6.53 3.48 2.76
C THR A 149 7.91 4.03 2.42
N LEU A 150 7.94 5.12 1.65
CA LEU A 150 9.16 5.86 1.30
C LEU A 150 9.10 7.29 1.82
N ARG A 151 10.15 7.72 2.52
CA ARG A 151 10.31 9.09 3.03
C ARG A 151 11.61 9.68 2.51
N SER A 152 11.55 10.88 1.95
CA SER A 152 12.76 11.60 1.53
C SER A 152 13.57 12.06 2.73
N LEU A 153 14.87 11.81 2.69
CA LEU A 153 15.85 12.41 3.58
C LEU A 153 16.54 13.55 2.80
N GLU A 154 17.88 13.53 2.67
CA GLU A 154 18.65 14.49 1.89
C GLU A 154 19.09 13.91 0.54
N GLY A 155 19.11 14.74 -0.51
CA GLY A 155 19.53 14.32 -1.85
C GLY A 155 18.69 13.17 -2.41
N GLU A 156 19.36 12.12 -2.90
CA GLU A 156 18.75 10.91 -3.46
C GLU A 156 18.63 9.78 -2.41
N THR A 157 18.67 10.11 -1.12
CA THR A 157 18.53 9.15 -0.02
C THR A 157 17.08 9.07 0.44
N LEU A 158 16.56 7.84 0.53
CA LEU A 158 15.22 7.57 1.08
C LEU A 158 15.33 6.68 2.32
N GLN A 159 14.52 6.97 3.32
CA GLN A 159 14.17 6.00 4.34
C GLN A 159 13.01 5.14 3.81
N PHE A 160 13.12 3.83 3.93
CA PHE A 160 12.07 2.89 3.55
C PHE A 160 11.59 2.07 4.76
N ALA A 161 10.35 1.62 4.69
CA ALA A 161 9.79 0.58 5.55
C ALA A 161 8.86 -0.29 4.71
N ILE A 162 9.02 -1.61 4.80
CA ILE A 162 8.15 -2.60 4.18
C ILE A 162 7.49 -3.42 5.29
N ASP A 163 6.17 -3.47 5.24
CA ASP A 163 5.33 -4.31 6.10
C ASP A 163 4.51 -5.23 5.20
N VAL A 164 4.51 -6.52 5.49
CA VAL A 164 3.72 -7.50 4.73
C VAL A 164 2.92 -8.39 5.67
N VAL A 165 1.68 -8.67 5.32
CA VAL A 165 0.81 -9.67 5.95
C VAL A 165 0.24 -10.56 4.85
N ARG A 166 0.64 -11.84 4.84
CA ARG A 166 0.33 -12.77 3.74
C ARG A 166 -0.33 -14.05 4.21
N GLY A 167 -1.20 -14.56 3.34
CA GLY A 167 -1.79 -15.89 3.45
C GLY A 167 -2.82 -16.04 4.58
N PRO A 168 -3.51 -17.19 4.62
CA PRO A 168 -4.60 -17.46 5.57
C PRO A 168 -4.14 -17.55 7.03
N THR A 169 -2.84 -17.80 7.26
CA THR A 169 -2.21 -17.84 8.59
C THR A 169 -1.60 -16.50 9.01
N ALA A 170 -1.81 -15.44 8.23
CA ALA A 170 -1.33 -14.09 8.49
C ALA A 170 0.17 -14.04 8.85
N HIS A 171 1.01 -14.62 7.99
CA HIS A 171 2.45 -14.50 8.16
C HIS A 171 2.87 -13.04 7.98
N ILE A 172 3.68 -12.55 8.92
CA ILE A 172 4.09 -11.16 9.01
C ILE A 172 5.56 -11.03 8.60
N GLY A 173 5.89 -9.99 7.87
CA GLY A 173 7.25 -9.57 7.60
C GLY A 173 7.40 -8.08 7.79
N GLN A 174 8.53 -7.66 8.37
CA GLN A 174 8.83 -6.25 8.59
C GLN A 174 10.31 -5.98 8.36
N ILE A 175 10.61 -4.95 7.57
CA ILE A 175 11.98 -4.51 7.34
C ILE A 175 12.03 -3.03 7.02
N SER A 176 13.03 -2.33 7.53
CA SER A 176 13.21 -0.89 7.30
C SER A 176 14.68 -0.53 7.24
N GLY A 177 14.98 0.59 6.61
CA GLY A 177 16.34 1.05 6.45
C GLY A 177 16.44 2.32 5.61
N GLU A 178 17.66 2.61 5.18
CA GLU A 178 17.97 3.72 4.29
C GLU A 178 18.55 3.18 3.00
N ILE A 179 18.14 3.77 1.89
CA ILE A 179 18.58 3.41 0.54
C ILE A 179 19.04 4.66 -0.20
N GLN A 180 20.15 4.55 -0.92
CA GLN A 180 20.64 5.59 -1.81
C GLN A 180 20.25 5.26 -3.23
N ILE A 181 19.50 6.14 -3.90
CA ILE A 181 19.13 5.94 -5.30
C ILE A 181 20.31 6.28 -6.20
N GLN A 182 20.64 5.36 -7.09
CA GLN A 182 21.63 5.50 -8.15
C GLN A 182 21.02 4.97 -9.45
N ASN A 183 20.92 5.82 -10.49
CA ASN A 183 20.37 5.45 -11.80
C ASN A 183 18.97 4.80 -11.75
N GLY A 184 18.10 5.25 -10.84
CA GLY A 184 16.75 4.71 -10.69
C GLY A 184 16.69 3.35 -9.99
N GLN A 185 17.77 2.92 -9.35
CA GLN A 185 17.86 1.71 -8.55
C GLN A 185 18.40 2.03 -7.16
N ALA A 186 18.14 1.15 -6.20
CA ALA A 186 18.82 1.18 -4.91
C ALA A 186 18.98 -0.23 -4.35
N ARG A 187 19.90 -0.41 -3.41
CA ARG A 187 20.14 -1.68 -2.73
C ARG A 187 20.24 -1.45 -1.23
N PHE A 188 19.64 -2.35 -0.48
CA PHE A 188 19.73 -2.41 0.97
C PHE A 188 20.37 -3.72 1.38
N GLU A 189 21.19 -3.67 2.44
CA GLU A 189 21.76 -4.84 3.11
C GLU A 189 21.56 -4.66 4.62
N SER A 190 21.07 -5.69 5.30
CA SER A 190 20.68 -5.61 6.71
C SER A 190 21.84 -5.30 7.66
N GLU A 191 23.04 -5.81 7.36
CA GLU A 191 24.26 -5.53 8.12
C GLU A 191 25.42 -5.25 7.17
N ALA A 192 26.38 -4.44 7.62
CA ALA A 192 27.59 -4.22 6.85
C ALA A 192 28.48 -5.49 6.87
N ASN A 193 28.90 -5.97 5.70
CA ASN A 193 29.82 -7.11 5.55
C ASN A 193 29.27 -8.48 6.00
N CYS A 194 27.95 -8.71 6.01
CA CYS A 194 27.39 -10.03 6.33
C CYS A 194 27.54 -11.07 5.20
N GLY A 195 28.06 -10.69 4.03
CA GLY A 195 28.29 -11.59 2.89
C GLY A 195 26.99 -12.23 2.41
N ASP A 196 27.02 -13.54 2.13
CA ASP A 196 25.87 -14.28 1.61
C ASP A 196 24.75 -14.49 2.65
N ARG A 197 24.92 -14.02 3.89
CA ARG A 197 23.92 -14.12 4.96
C ARG A 197 23.12 -12.84 5.15
N CYS A 198 23.41 -11.80 4.38
CA CYS A 198 22.65 -10.56 4.45
C CYS A 198 21.24 -10.77 3.91
N CYS A 199 20.24 -10.26 4.62
CA CYS A 199 19.01 -9.88 3.92
C CYS A 199 19.36 -8.73 2.99
N THR A 200 19.06 -8.92 1.71
CA THR A 200 19.32 -7.94 0.67
C THR A 200 18.01 -7.62 -0.03
N LEU A 201 17.78 -6.33 -0.26
CA LEU A 201 16.64 -5.86 -1.04
C LEU A 201 17.15 -5.01 -2.19
N GLU A 202 16.70 -5.32 -3.40
CA GLU A 202 16.94 -4.52 -4.59
C GLU A 202 15.67 -3.77 -4.96
N PHE A 203 15.80 -2.46 -5.15
CA PHE A 203 14.71 -1.56 -5.49
C PHE A 203 14.92 -1.06 -6.91
N ARG A 204 13.89 -1.21 -7.75
CA ARG A 204 13.84 -0.60 -9.08
C ARG A 204 12.68 0.37 -9.17
N PHE A 205 13.01 1.64 -9.42
CA PHE A 205 12.03 2.72 -9.42
C PHE A 205 11.45 2.95 -10.82
N PHE A 206 10.13 3.04 -10.86
CA PHE A 206 9.35 3.50 -12.00
C PHE A 206 8.61 4.78 -11.62
N GLU A 207 7.95 5.42 -12.59
CA GLU A 207 7.24 6.68 -12.35
C GLU A 207 6.24 6.60 -11.18
N ARG A 208 5.50 5.49 -11.08
CA ARG A 208 4.44 5.27 -10.07
C ARG A 208 4.48 3.90 -9.40
N ALA A 209 5.59 3.20 -9.52
CA ALA A 209 5.78 1.89 -8.91
C ALA A 209 7.23 1.69 -8.47
N VAL A 210 7.43 0.77 -7.54
CA VAL A 210 8.73 0.27 -7.12
C VAL A 210 8.66 -1.25 -7.18
N GLU A 211 9.55 -1.86 -7.96
CA GLU A 211 9.78 -3.30 -7.86
C GLU A 211 10.80 -3.54 -6.77
N VAL A 212 10.47 -4.46 -5.86
CA VAL A 212 11.35 -4.95 -4.81
C VAL A 212 11.63 -6.40 -5.11
N THR A 213 12.91 -6.76 -5.07
CA THR A 213 13.38 -8.15 -5.12
C THR A 213 14.17 -8.43 -3.86
N GLU A 214 13.90 -9.55 -3.21
CA GLU A 214 14.61 -9.95 -1.99
C GLU A 214 15.64 -11.06 -2.24
N GLY A 215 16.68 -11.07 -1.42
CA GLY A 215 17.63 -12.18 -1.28
C GLY A 215 17.32 -13.00 -0.02
N GLU A 216 18.35 -13.28 0.79
CA GLU A 216 18.21 -14.10 2.00
C GLU A 216 17.56 -13.33 3.17
N CYS A 217 16.24 -13.12 3.10
CA CYS A 217 15.48 -12.30 4.06
C CYS A 217 14.59 -13.10 5.04
N SER A 218 14.76 -14.42 5.10
CA SER A 218 13.92 -15.32 5.90
C SER A 218 13.88 -15.01 7.41
N GLU A 219 14.87 -14.30 7.95
CA GLU A 219 14.88 -13.86 9.36
C GLU A 219 13.91 -12.69 9.63
N TYR A 220 13.49 -11.98 8.59
CA TYR A 220 12.67 -10.76 8.67
C TYR A 220 11.19 -11.01 8.40
N HIS A 221 10.81 -12.24 8.04
CA HIS A 221 9.43 -12.56 7.72
C HIS A 221 9.06 -14.03 7.99
N GLY A 222 7.78 -14.29 8.25
CA GLY A 222 7.23 -15.63 8.33
C GLY A 222 7.23 -16.37 6.98
N LEU A 223 6.83 -17.65 6.98
CA LEU A 223 6.66 -18.40 5.74
C LEU A 223 5.75 -17.63 4.77
N ARG A 224 6.16 -17.49 3.49
CA ARG A 224 5.34 -16.85 2.45
C ARG A 224 5.07 -15.35 2.65
N ALA A 225 5.69 -14.71 3.63
CA ALA A 225 5.64 -13.26 3.84
C ALA A 225 6.80 -12.54 3.13
N TYR A 226 7.05 -12.94 1.89
CA TYR A 226 8.12 -12.39 1.05
C TYR A 226 7.90 -10.90 0.77
N PHE A 227 8.99 -10.14 0.72
CA PHE A 227 8.99 -8.72 0.36
C PHE A 227 8.96 -8.49 -1.15
N ASP A 228 9.24 -9.53 -1.95
CA ASP A 228 9.17 -9.45 -3.41
C ASP A 228 7.82 -8.93 -3.89
N GLY A 229 7.86 -8.00 -4.83
CA GLY A 229 6.63 -7.51 -5.44
C GLY A 229 6.80 -6.19 -6.17
N ARG A 230 5.73 -5.81 -6.85
CA ARG A 230 5.61 -4.52 -7.51
C ARG A 230 4.65 -3.66 -6.72
N TYR A 231 5.21 -2.77 -5.92
CA TYR A 231 4.47 -1.86 -5.06
C TYR A 231 4.08 -0.62 -5.88
N ARG A 232 2.78 -0.33 -5.96
CA ARG A 232 2.24 0.81 -6.70
C ARG A 232 1.91 1.94 -5.76
N LYS A 233 2.21 3.17 -6.17
CA LYS A 233 1.98 4.34 -5.32
C LYS A 233 0.49 4.59 -5.16
N ILE A 234 0.02 4.65 -3.91
CA ILE A 234 -1.38 4.88 -3.56
C ILE A 234 -1.60 6.18 -2.78
N ARG A 235 -0.55 6.76 -2.18
CA ARG A 235 -0.59 8.05 -1.47
C ARG A 235 0.71 8.84 -1.63
#